data_AF-A0A945I1Y3-F1
#
_entry.id   AF-A0A945I1Y3-F1
#
_cell.length_a   1.000
_cell.length_b   1.000
_cell.length_c   1.000
_cell.angle_alpha   90.00
_cell.angle_beta   90.00
_cell.angle_gamma   90.00
#
_symmetry.space_group_name_H-M   'P 1'
#
loop_
_entity.id
_entity.type
_entity.pdbx_description
1 polymer ?
#
loop_
_entity_poly.entity_id
_entity_poly.type
_entity_poly.pdbx_seq_one_letter_code
_entity_poly.pdbx_strand_id
1 'polypeptide(L)'
;IRQRIWHSTGQTVGVDIGVQYNTPIRNLILGASIANFGNDISLTGRDMNLSVDPDPTNQGNIEFVNAQYETDAFPLPLLFRVGLGGYLVKKENLDVLLAFDAVHPNDNYEYINIGFETNINNMFSVRAGYPSIGKKDAIEGASFGFGLKYPIMNSTNNFTIDYTSADFGPLGIVQRVSISFNY
;
A
#
# COMPACT_ATOMS: atom_id res chain seq x y z
N ILE A 1 -6.16 0.93 -13.63
CA ILE A 1 -5.76 -0.30 -12.91
C ILE A 1 -5.98 -1.48 -13.85
N ARG A 2 -5.03 -2.43 -13.93
CA ARG A 2 -5.13 -3.63 -14.78
C ARG A 2 -4.78 -4.87 -13.96
N GLN A 3 -5.66 -5.86 -14.02
CA GLN A 3 -5.41 -7.19 -13.46
C GLN A 3 -5.32 -8.21 -14.59
N ARG A 4 -4.38 -9.15 -14.47
CA ARG A 4 -4.24 -10.26 -15.41
C ARG A 4 -4.02 -11.56 -14.63
N ILE A 5 -4.86 -12.54 -14.90
CA ILE A 5 -4.71 -13.91 -14.42
C ILE A 5 -4.65 -14.79 -15.66
N TRP A 6 -3.48 -15.37 -15.92
CA TRP A 6 -3.22 -16.18 -17.12
C TRP A 6 -3.69 -15.49 -18.43
N HIS A 7 -4.79 -15.93 -19.06
CA HIS A 7 -5.32 -15.34 -20.30
C HIS A 7 -6.58 -14.49 -20.07
N SER A 8 -6.93 -14.20 -18.82
CA SER A 8 -8.04 -13.32 -18.45
C SER A 8 -7.52 -11.97 -17.97
N THR A 9 -8.18 -10.90 -18.40
CA THR A 9 -7.82 -9.52 -18.07
C THR A 9 -9.03 -8.72 -17.65
N GLY A 10 -8.83 -7.84 -16.67
CA GLY A 10 -9.79 -6.81 -16.30
C GLY A 10 -9.08 -5.46 -16.26
N GLN A 11 -9.82 -4.39 -16.59
CA GLN A 11 -9.32 -3.02 -16.52
C GLN A 11 -10.42 -2.12 -15.98
N THR A 12 -10.02 -1.19 -15.11
CA THR A 12 -10.91 -0.14 -14.60
C THR A 12 -10.08 1.10 -14.28
N VAL A 13 -10.75 2.21 -14.02
CA VAL A 13 -10.15 3.47 -13.59
C VAL A 13 -10.37 3.61 -12.09
N GLY A 14 -9.31 3.99 -11.39
CA GLY A 14 -9.35 4.33 -9.96
C GLY A 14 -8.71 5.69 -9.74
N VAL A 15 -9.11 6.35 -8.67
CA VAL A 15 -8.61 7.65 -8.21
C VAL A 15 -8.24 7.54 -6.75
N ASP A 16 -7.16 8.24 -6.38
CA ASP A 16 -6.71 8.37 -5.01
C ASP A 16 -6.94 9.82 -4.55
N ILE A 17 -7.46 10.00 -3.34
CA ILE A 17 -7.72 11.32 -2.75
C ILE A 17 -7.15 11.33 -1.33
N GLY A 18 -6.38 12.37 -1.02
CA GLY A 18 -5.81 12.56 0.31
C GLY A 18 -5.94 14.00 0.77
N VAL A 19 -6.07 14.18 2.08
CA VAL A 19 -6.06 15.48 2.74
C VAL A 19 -5.13 15.43 3.95
N GLN A 20 -4.41 16.52 4.16
CA GLN A 20 -3.58 16.73 5.34
C GLN A 20 -3.97 18.06 5.97
N TYR A 21 -4.18 18.05 7.29
CA TYR A 21 -4.57 19.21 8.05
C TYR A 21 -3.59 19.44 9.20
N ASN A 22 -2.87 20.57 9.13
CA ASN A 22 -2.04 21.04 10.23
C ASN A 22 -2.94 21.67 11.28
N THR A 23 -3.06 21.01 12.42
CA THR A 23 -3.94 21.50 13.49
C THR A 23 -3.31 22.70 14.20
N PRO A 24 -4.13 23.54 14.87
CA PRO A 24 -3.62 24.59 15.75
C PRO A 24 -2.90 24.06 17.00
N ILE A 25 -3.06 22.77 17.32
CA ILE A 25 -2.36 22.12 18.43
C ILE A 25 -0.90 21.91 18.01
N ARG A 26 0.03 22.33 18.87
CA ARG A 26 1.47 22.45 18.56
C ARG A 26 2.02 21.21 17.85
N ASN A 27 2.33 21.37 16.56
CA ASN A 27 2.94 20.37 15.68
C ASN A 27 2.14 19.08 15.47
N LEU A 28 0.82 19.08 15.74
CA LEU A 28 -0.04 17.94 15.46
C LEU A 28 -0.63 18.06 14.04
N ILE A 29 -0.53 16.97 13.30
CA ILE A 29 -0.92 16.82 11.91
C ILE A 29 -1.96 15.70 11.85
N LEU A 30 -3.09 15.97 11.20
CA LEU A 30 -4.07 14.96 10.85
C LEU A 30 -3.98 14.67 9.36
N GLY A 31 -4.08 13.40 8.98
CA GLY A 31 -4.10 12.96 7.59
C GLY A 31 -5.26 12.01 7.37
N ALA A 32 -5.87 12.08 6.19
CA ALA A 32 -6.79 11.06 5.73
C ALA A 32 -6.58 10.80 4.24
N SER A 33 -6.70 9.56 3.81
CA SER A 33 -6.67 9.19 2.40
C SER A 33 -7.61 8.04 2.08
N ILE A 34 -8.09 8.06 0.85
CA ILE A 34 -8.79 6.96 0.19
C ILE A 34 -7.97 6.62 -1.04
N ALA A 35 -7.55 5.37 -1.17
CA ALA A 35 -6.84 4.86 -2.34
C ALA A 35 -7.65 3.78 -3.08
N ASN A 36 -7.43 3.68 -4.38
CA ASN A 36 -8.10 2.77 -5.31
C ASN A 36 -9.62 2.97 -5.40
N PHE A 37 -10.13 4.20 -5.23
CA PHE A 37 -11.55 4.47 -5.37
C PHE A 37 -11.95 4.46 -6.85
N GLY A 38 -12.85 3.57 -7.24
CA GLY A 38 -13.24 3.43 -8.64
C GLY A 38 -14.33 2.38 -8.85
N ASN A 39 -14.66 2.15 -10.12
CA ASN A 39 -15.65 1.15 -10.52
C ASN A 39 -15.11 -0.26 -10.31
N ASP A 40 -16.04 -1.19 -10.04
CA ASP A 40 -15.77 -2.61 -10.00
C ASP A 40 -15.13 -3.10 -11.31
N ILE A 41 -14.36 -4.16 -11.19
CA ILE A 41 -13.62 -4.79 -12.28
C ILE A 41 -14.18 -6.20 -12.48
N SER A 42 -14.46 -6.57 -13.72
CA SER A 42 -14.71 -7.96 -14.11
C SER A 42 -13.57 -8.47 -14.98
N LEU A 43 -13.34 -9.78 -14.95
CA LEU A 43 -12.34 -10.40 -15.80
C LEU A 43 -13.02 -10.87 -17.08
N THR A 44 -12.32 -10.74 -18.21
CA THR A 44 -12.74 -11.36 -19.48
C THR A 44 -11.52 -11.95 -20.16
N GLY A 45 -11.70 -13.06 -20.88
CA GLY A 45 -10.59 -13.72 -21.57
C GLY A 45 -10.96 -15.06 -22.14
N ARG A 46 -10.02 -15.65 -22.89
CA ARG A 46 -10.23 -16.94 -23.58
C ARG A 46 -10.51 -18.10 -22.63
N ASP A 47 -10.09 -18.01 -21.37
CA ASP A 47 -10.31 -19.06 -20.38
C ASP A 47 -11.80 -19.17 -19.99
N MET A 48 -12.61 -18.15 -20.34
CA MET A 48 -14.06 -18.15 -20.14
C MET A 48 -14.81 -18.73 -21.35
N ASN A 49 -14.14 -18.96 -22.47
CA ASN A 49 -14.76 -19.49 -23.68
C ASN A 49 -14.75 -21.02 -23.60
N LEU A 50 -15.93 -21.63 -23.72
CA LEU A 50 -16.10 -23.07 -23.77
C LEU A 50 -17.04 -23.47 -24.90
N SER A 51 -16.95 -24.72 -25.33
CA SER A 51 -17.91 -25.30 -26.23
C SER A 51 -18.82 -26.23 -25.45
N VAL A 52 -20.13 -26.04 -25.58
CA VAL A 52 -21.14 -26.84 -24.88
C VAL A 52 -22.14 -27.39 -25.88
N ASP A 53 -22.62 -28.60 -25.61
CA ASP A 53 -23.79 -29.16 -26.26
C ASP A 53 -25.05 -28.68 -25.50
N PRO A 54 -25.92 -27.88 -26.13
CA PRO A 54 -27.13 -27.37 -25.48
C PRO A 54 -28.22 -28.43 -25.28
N ASP A 55 -28.18 -29.55 -26.01
CA ASP A 55 -29.18 -30.63 -25.91
C ASP A 55 -28.53 -32.01 -26.11
N PRO A 56 -27.78 -32.52 -25.10
CA PRO A 56 -27.05 -33.79 -25.20
C PRO A 56 -27.95 -35.02 -25.35
N THR A 57 -29.28 -34.85 -25.29
CA THR A 57 -30.24 -35.94 -25.44
C THR A 57 -30.72 -36.12 -26.88
N ASN A 58 -30.47 -35.15 -27.76
CA ASN A 58 -30.97 -35.13 -29.12
C ASN A 58 -29.84 -35.20 -30.14
N GLN A 59 -29.58 -36.40 -30.68
CA GLN A 59 -28.46 -36.73 -31.57
C GLN A 59 -28.47 -36.07 -32.97
N GLY A 60 -29.33 -35.06 -33.20
CA GLY A 60 -29.42 -34.29 -34.45
C GLY A 60 -29.17 -32.78 -34.27
N ASN A 61 -28.74 -32.36 -33.08
CA ASN A 61 -28.44 -30.96 -32.78
C ASN A 61 -26.97 -30.60 -33.12
N ILE A 62 -26.56 -29.37 -32.78
CA ILE A 62 -25.17 -28.93 -32.92
C ILE A 62 -24.46 -29.18 -31.58
N GLU A 63 -23.58 -30.19 -31.55
CA GLU A 63 -22.84 -30.60 -30.34
C GLU A 63 -21.83 -29.54 -29.85
N PHE A 64 -21.44 -28.60 -30.71
CA PHE A 64 -20.44 -27.57 -30.40
C PHE A 64 -21.00 -26.16 -30.56
N VAL A 65 -21.61 -25.64 -29.50
CA VAL A 65 -22.02 -24.24 -29.43
C VAL A 65 -21.02 -23.45 -28.59
N ASN A 66 -20.57 -22.31 -29.11
CA ASN A 66 -19.72 -21.41 -28.35
C ASN A 66 -20.52 -20.80 -27.20
N ALA A 67 -20.06 -21.03 -25.98
CA ALA A 67 -20.57 -20.43 -24.76
C ALA A 67 -19.44 -19.67 -24.04
N GLN A 68 -19.82 -18.74 -23.19
CA GLN A 68 -18.90 -17.96 -22.38
C GLN A 68 -19.39 -17.94 -20.93
N TYR A 69 -18.49 -18.20 -19.98
CA TYR A 69 -18.75 -17.89 -18.58
C TYR A 69 -18.73 -16.37 -18.37
N GLU A 70 -19.84 -15.82 -17.88
CA GLU A 70 -19.89 -14.44 -17.41
C GLU A 70 -19.31 -14.40 -15.99
N THR A 71 -18.35 -13.49 -15.75
CA THR A 71 -17.83 -13.27 -14.40
C THR A 71 -18.48 -12.05 -13.78
N ASP A 72 -18.78 -12.16 -12.50
CA ASP A 72 -19.26 -11.04 -11.72
C ASP A 72 -18.17 -9.97 -11.57
N ALA A 73 -18.61 -8.72 -11.52
CA ALA A 73 -17.75 -7.61 -11.17
C ALA A 73 -17.44 -7.66 -9.67
N PHE A 74 -16.21 -7.33 -9.30
CA PHE A 74 -15.77 -7.22 -7.91
C PHE A 74 -15.12 -5.87 -7.65
N PRO A 75 -15.22 -5.34 -6.42
CA PRO A 75 -14.67 -4.04 -6.10
C PRO A 75 -13.14 -4.05 -6.13
N LEU A 76 -12.56 -2.90 -6.41
CA LEU A 76 -11.12 -2.68 -6.22
C LEU A 76 -10.74 -2.81 -4.74
N PRO A 77 -9.47 -3.15 -4.44
CA PRO A 77 -8.96 -3.17 -3.06
C PRO A 77 -8.86 -1.74 -2.52
N LEU A 78 -10.00 -1.22 -2.09
CA LEU A 78 -10.19 0.12 -1.57
C LEU A 78 -9.52 0.20 -0.21
N LEU A 79 -8.67 1.22 -0.03
CA LEU A 79 -7.98 1.45 1.23
C LEU A 79 -8.36 2.81 1.80
N PHE A 80 -9.07 2.81 2.91
CA PHE A 80 -9.27 4.02 3.71
C PHE A 80 -8.22 4.09 4.82
N ARG A 81 -7.58 5.25 4.97
CA ARG A 81 -6.57 5.50 6.00
C ARG A 81 -6.85 6.82 6.70
N VAL A 82 -6.76 6.82 8.01
CA VAL A 82 -6.78 8.04 8.84
C VAL A 82 -5.60 7.99 9.79
N GLY A 83 -4.84 9.07 9.84
CA GLY A 83 -3.60 9.16 10.57
C GLY A 83 -3.49 10.42 11.41
N LEU A 84 -2.71 10.31 12.48
CA LEU A 84 -2.28 11.42 13.31
C LEU A 84 -0.77 11.33 13.52
N GLY A 85 -0.08 12.43 13.22
CA GLY A 85 1.36 12.56 13.37
C GLY A 85 1.69 13.81 14.16
N GLY A 86 2.71 13.76 15.02
CA GLY A 86 3.10 14.92 15.79
C GLY A 86 4.55 14.91 16.25
N TYR A 87 5.17 16.09 16.25
CA TYR A 87 6.52 16.26 16.78
C TYR A 87 6.47 16.40 18.30
N LEU A 88 6.96 15.40 19.01
CA LEU A 88 7.13 15.44 20.46
C LEU A 88 8.27 16.39 20.86
N VAL A 89 9.36 16.34 20.09
CA VAL A 89 10.49 17.25 20.21
C VAL A 89 10.75 17.85 18.84
N LYS A 90 10.88 19.18 18.80
CA LYS A 90 11.26 19.91 17.59
C LYS A 90 12.30 20.96 17.96
N LYS A 91 13.57 20.65 17.70
CA LYS A 91 14.74 21.49 18.00
C LYS A 91 15.66 21.47 16.79
N GLU A 92 16.50 22.49 16.66
CA GLU A 92 17.44 22.65 15.53
C GLU A 92 18.29 21.40 15.24
N ASN A 93 18.69 20.69 16.31
CA ASN A 93 19.57 19.53 16.23
C ASN A 93 18.87 18.19 16.48
N LEU A 94 17.59 18.20 16.88
CA LEU A 94 16.87 16.98 17.25
C LEU A 94 15.38 17.13 17.02
N ASP A 95 14.86 16.32 16.11
CA ASP A 95 13.44 16.17 15.86
C ASP A 95 13.00 14.75 16.23
N VAL A 96 11.88 14.65 16.95
CA VAL A 96 11.27 13.37 17.32
C VAL A 96 9.81 13.41 16.91
N LEU A 97 9.47 12.59 15.93
CA LEU A 97 8.15 12.45 15.33
C LEU A 97 7.54 11.10 15.75
N LEU A 98 6.27 11.17 16.14
CA LEU A 98 5.44 10.01 16.42
C LEU A 98 4.26 10.02 15.47
N ALA A 99 3.91 8.89 14.89
CA ALA A 99 2.79 8.76 13.97
C ALA A 99 1.96 7.50 14.26
N PHE A 100 0.65 7.62 14.10
CA PHE A 100 -0.29 6.51 14.18
C PHE A 100 -1.25 6.58 13.01
N ASP A 101 -1.48 5.45 12.35
CA ASP A 101 -2.43 5.35 11.24
C ASP A 101 -3.40 4.21 11.50
N ALA A 102 -4.70 4.49 11.46
CA ALA A 102 -5.75 3.48 11.36
C ALA A 102 -6.07 3.22 9.89
N VAL A 103 -6.10 1.94 9.50
CA VAL A 103 -6.32 1.50 8.13
C VAL A 103 -7.55 0.60 8.09
N HIS A 104 -8.50 0.93 7.21
CA HIS A 104 -9.71 0.18 6.94
C HIS A 104 -9.73 -0.21 5.44
N PRO A 105 -9.26 -1.41 5.08
CA PRO A 105 -9.43 -1.99 3.76
C PRO A 105 -10.85 -2.56 3.58
N ASN A 106 -11.37 -2.59 2.35
CA ASN A 106 -12.70 -3.18 2.08
C ASN A 106 -12.71 -4.72 2.05
N ASP A 107 -11.54 -5.34 1.86
CA ASP A 107 -11.36 -6.78 1.63
C ASP A 107 -10.57 -7.47 2.76
N ASN A 108 -10.29 -6.77 3.86
CA ASN A 108 -9.49 -7.29 4.97
C ASN A 108 -9.88 -6.66 6.31
N TYR A 109 -9.30 -7.15 7.40
CA TYR A 109 -9.49 -6.59 8.74
C TYR A 109 -8.85 -5.22 8.87
N GLU A 110 -9.46 -4.36 9.70
CA GLU A 110 -8.83 -3.11 10.10
C GLU A 110 -7.60 -3.35 10.97
N TYR A 111 -6.66 -2.43 10.88
CA TYR A 111 -5.44 -2.47 11.67
C TYR A 111 -4.87 -1.09 11.90
N ILE A 112 -4.00 -1.01 12.90
CA ILE A 112 -3.31 0.21 13.29
C ILE A 112 -1.82 0.05 13.01
N ASN A 113 -1.18 1.09 12.50
CA ASN A 113 0.27 1.19 12.38
C ASN A 113 0.77 2.27 13.33
N ILE A 114 1.93 2.03 13.93
CA ILE A 114 2.61 3.00 14.79
C ILE A 114 4.02 3.20 14.26
N GLY A 115 4.43 4.45 14.13
CA GLY A 115 5.74 4.85 13.66
C GLY A 115 6.40 5.84 14.62
N PHE A 116 7.71 5.72 14.71
CA PHE A 116 8.57 6.62 15.46
C PHE A 116 9.77 6.97 14.59
N GLU A 117 10.05 8.26 14.46
CA GLU A 117 11.21 8.78 13.75
C GLU A 117 11.97 9.77 14.63
N THR A 118 13.28 9.60 14.71
CA THR A 118 14.19 10.57 15.33
C THR A 118 15.21 11.03 14.30
N ASN A 119 15.33 12.33 14.10
CA ASN A 119 16.30 12.94 13.22
C ASN A 119 17.27 13.80 14.03
N ILE A 120 18.57 13.56 13.86
CA ILE A 120 19.67 14.21 14.57
C ILE A 120 20.45 15.04 13.56
N ASN A 121 20.56 16.34 13.85
CA ASN A 121 21.26 17.35 13.04
C ASN A 121 20.85 17.36 11.56
N ASN A 122 19.64 16.90 11.23
CA ASN A 122 19.16 16.76 9.85
C ASN A 122 20.07 15.89 8.94
N MET A 123 20.93 15.05 9.54
CA MET A 123 21.90 14.19 8.86
C MET A 123 21.64 12.71 9.15
N PHE A 124 21.29 12.38 10.39
CA PHE A 124 21.07 11.00 10.81
C PHE A 124 19.63 10.81 11.19
N SER A 125 18.94 9.89 10.53
CA SER A 125 17.56 9.51 10.85
C SER A 125 17.53 8.08 11.37
N VAL A 126 16.79 7.84 12.45
CA VAL A 126 16.51 6.50 12.96
C VAL A 126 14.99 6.34 13.00
N ARG A 127 14.52 5.24 12.44
CA ARG A 127 13.10 4.93 12.28
C ARG A 127 12.79 3.58 12.89
N ALA A 128 11.69 3.51 13.61
CA ALA A 128 11.13 2.27 14.10
C ALA A 128 9.63 2.29 13.84
N GLY A 129 9.06 1.15 13.49
CA GLY A 129 7.64 1.05 13.21
C GLY A 129 7.11 -0.33 13.48
N TYR A 130 5.86 -0.40 13.91
CA TYR A 130 5.14 -1.64 14.08
C TYR A 130 3.84 -1.57 13.27
N PRO A 131 3.74 -2.32 12.16
CA PRO A 131 2.54 -2.37 11.34
C PRO A 131 1.51 -3.34 11.91
N SER A 132 0.30 -3.33 11.36
CA SER A 132 -0.69 -4.42 11.50
C SER A 132 -1.15 -4.73 12.94
N ILE A 133 -1.11 -3.77 13.86
CA ILE A 133 -1.62 -3.94 15.23
C ILE A 133 -3.13 -4.16 15.20
N GLY A 134 -3.59 -5.24 15.83
CA GLY A 134 -5.01 -5.59 15.90
C GLY A 134 -5.53 -6.38 14.69
N LYS A 135 -4.69 -6.62 13.67
CA LYS A 135 -5.04 -7.51 12.56
C LYS A 135 -5.04 -8.96 13.04
N LYS A 136 -6.15 -9.69 12.84
CA LYS A 136 -6.27 -11.10 13.27
C LYS A 136 -5.23 -12.00 12.59
N ASP A 137 -4.97 -11.74 11.31
CA ASP A 137 -3.97 -12.44 10.51
C ASP A 137 -2.69 -11.59 10.37
N ALA A 138 -2.26 -10.94 11.46
CA ALA A 138 -1.01 -10.21 11.48
C ALA A 138 0.16 -11.17 11.26
N ILE A 139 0.80 -11.04 10.11
CA ILE A 139 1.95 -11.85 9.72
C ILE A 139 3.24 -11.00 9.76
N GLU A 140 3.12 -9.68 9.63
CA GLU A 140 4.23 -8.74 9.65
C GLU A 140 4.60 -8.35 11.09
N GLY A 141 5.89 -8.11 11.32
CA GLY A 141 6.44 -7.73 12.63
C GLY A 141 7.05 -6.33 12.63
N ALA A 142 7.86 -6.06 13.66
CA ALA A 142 8.53 -4.77 13.81
C ALA A 142 9.50 -4.47 12.65
N SER A 143 9.67 -3.19 12.39
CA SER A 143 10.60 -2.66 11.40
C SER A 143 11.51 -1.62 12.03
N PHE A 144 12.76 -1.62 11.59
CA PHE A 144 13.80 -0.70 12.02
C PHE A 144 14.55 -0.18 10.80
N GLY A 145 14.88 1.10 10.79
CA GLY A 145 15.62 1.71 9.71
C GLY A 145 16.55 2.81 10.19
N PHE A 146 17.59 3.04 9.40
CA PHE A 146 18.52 4.15 9.58
C PHE A 146 18.74 4.86 8.25
N GLY A 147 18.83 6.18 8.31
CA GLY A 147 19.03 7.06 7.18
C GLY A 147 20.21 7.97 7.40
N LEU A 148 21.04 8.13 6.37
CA LEU A 148 22.13 9.09 6.33
C LEU A 148 21.86 10.07 5.19
N LYS A 149 21.72 11.34 5.54
CA LYS A 149 21.64 12.46 4.60
C LYS A 149 22.96 13.21 4.61
N TYR A 150 23.66 13.15 3.48
CA TYR A 150 24.93 13.84 3.27
C TYR A 150 24.73 15.02 2.31
N PRO A 151 24.92 16.28 2.76
CA PRO A 151 24.92 17.43 1.86
C PRO A 151 26.14 17.38 0.95
N ILE A 152 25.93 17.47 -0.37
CA ILE A 152 27.03 17.48 -1.34
C ILE A 152 27.25 18.92 -1.80
N MET A 153 28.45 19.44 -1.49
CA MET A 153 28.85 20.83 -1.76
C MET A 153 28.01 21.85 -0.96
N ASN A 154 28.43 23.12 -0.90
CA ASN A 154 27.68 24.23 -0.26
C ASN A 154 26.36 24.59 -1.01
N SER A 155 25.70 23.61 -1.63
CA SER A 155 24.48 23.75 -2.42
C SER A 155 23.30 23.03 -1.75
N THR A 156 22.10 23.23 -2.28
CA THR A 156 20.85 22.54 -1.88
C THR A 156 20.86 21.03 -2.14
N ASN A 157 21.88 20.53 -2.83
CA ASN A 157 21.99 19.14 -3.26
C ASN A 157 22.29 18.23 -2.06
N ASN A 158 21.54 17.14 -1.94
CA ASN A 158 21.78 16.17 -0.89
C ASN A 158 21.63 14.74 -1.40
N PHE A 159 22.49 13.89 -0.85
CA PHE A 159 22.49 12.46 -1.09
C PHE A 159 21.97 11.77 0.16
N THR A 160 20.98 10.90 0.00
CA THR A 160 20.36 10.18 1.12
C THR A 160 20.49 8.69 0.88
N ILE A 161 21.00 7.98 1.89
CA ILE A 161 21.01 6.52 1.93
C ILE A 161 20.11 6.10 3.07
N ASP A 162 19.11 5.28 2.79
CA ASP A 162 18.27 4.65 3.82
C ASP A 162 18.43 3.14 3.79
N TYR A 163 18.56 2.54 4.97
CA TYR A 163 18.53 1.11 5.17
C TYR A 163 17.34 0.76 6.06
N THR A 164 16.63 -0.31 5.75
CA THR A 164 15.50 -0.80 6.56
C THR A 164 15.57 -2.31 6.67
N SER A 165 15.35 -2.81 7.88
CA SER A 165 15.16 -4.22 8.21
C SER A 165 13.75 -4.38 8.78
N ALA A 166 12.93 -5.20 8.14
CA ALA A 166 11.53 -5.40 8.53
C ALA A 166 11.18 -6.88 8.52
N ASP A 167 10.43 -7.33 9.51
CA ASP A 167 9.92 -8.70 9.59
C ASP A 167 8.64 -8.85 8.75
N PHE A 168 8.71 -9.69 7.72
CA PHE A 168 7.59 -10.02 6.83
C PHE A 168 7.03 -11.43 7.09
N GLY A 169 7.23 -11.99 8.29
CA GLY A 169 6.65 -13.26 8.71
C GLY A 169 7.22 -14.46 7.95
N PRO A 170 6.44 -15.21 7.14
CA PRO A 170 6.89 -16.33 6.32
C PRO A 170 8.03 -15.99 5.36
N LEU A 171 8.13 -14.73 4.95
CA LEU A 171 9.23 -14.24 4.10
C LEU A 171 10.51 -13.96 4.90
N GLY A 172 10.43 -14.00 6.24
CA GLY A 172 11.50 -13.68 7.16
C GLY A 172 11.81 -12.20 7.22
N ILE A 173 13.03 -11.89 7.65
CA ILE A 173 13.52 -10.51 7.75
C ILE A 173 13.95 -10.03 6.36
N VAL A 174 13.25 -9.03 5.85
CA VAL A 174 13.54 -8.38 4.58
C VAL A 174 14.36 -7.12 4.82
N GLN A 175 15.48 -7.02 4.11
CA GLN A 175 16.36 -5.85 4.15
C GLN A 175 16.18 -5.03 2.86
N ARG A 176 16.10 -3.70 2.99
CA ARG A 176 15.93 -2.75 1.89
C ARG A 176 16.98 -1.67 1.97
N VAL A 177 17.58 -1.33 0.83
CA VAL A 177 18.51 -0.20 0.68
C VAL A 177 17.91 0.75 -0.34
N SER A 178 17.74 2.01 0.04
CA SER A 178 17.29 3.09 -0.83
C SER A 178 18.40 4.13 -0.96
N ILE A 179 18.58 4.62 -2.18
CA ILE A 179 19.51 5.69 -2.50
C ILE A 179 18.73 6.77 -3.21
N SER A 180 18.78 7.98 -2.68
CA SER A 180 18.07 9.13 -3.23
C SER A 180 19.02 10.30 -3.45
N PHE A 181 18.86 11.00 -4.56
CA PHE A 181 19.60 12.21 -4.88
C PHE A 181 18.60 13.35 -5.10
N ASN A 182 18.73 14.41 -4.31
CA ASN A 182 17.93 15.62 -4.46
C ASN A 182 18.81 16.74 -5.01
N TYR A 183 18.31 17.42 -6.05
CA TYR A 183 18.95 18.57 -6.73
C TYR A 183 18.14 19.85 -6.50
#